data_AF-A0A1C3JRR9-F1
#
_entry.id   AF-A0A1C3JRR9-F1
#
_cell.length_a   1.000
_cell.length_b   1.000
_cell.length_c   1.000
_cell.angle_alpha   90.00
_cell.angle_beta   90.00
_cell.angle_gamma   90.00
#
_symmetry.space_group_name_H-M   'P 1'
#
loop_
_entity.id
_entity.type
_entity.pdbx_description
1 polymer ?
#
loop_
_entity_poly.entity_id
_entity_poly.type
_entity_poly.pdbx_seq_one_letter_code
_entity_poly.pdbx_strand_id
1 'polypeptide(L)'
;MKTNVSILSGFNRKAAAAILVSTYDHNHQPVRLLLDAGGNLEGFDDKGWKIPTDLDAVLISHDHHDHIGGLKDLPQSVPVFATEQVQAYLPKHLDLRVLPHSGQICVAGITVTTGGAGHSYGGVWIHLKVADGIFYSGDFCAESELFPFEQPPPAKTALLDASYGLYDRFQTQAKQDILNALSNDKPNLMPVPQSGRALEMALWFDSQNLYGWVLGSDCLQPSDILQASDTLICSARSHQAKMICDRDFRDDAHIILCGDPEGFSGDAGRLLQQTERYNVIYTGHLPAHARSAVANNTAHFVRWNVHPTTTHLALLIEQLQCEQCVPLFCPLDEVSLWRQSLGNCILATPQLEL
;
A
#
# COMPACT_ATOMS: atom_id res chain seq x y z
N MET A 1 -16.41 -23.33 18.28
CA MET A 1 -15.79 -22.02 18.58
C MET A 1 -15.77 -21.25 17.29
N LYS A 2 -16.17 -19.99 17.27
CA LYS A 2 -16.36 -19.22 16.04
C LYS A 2 -15.26 -18.20 15.88
N THR A 3 -14.71 -18.08 14.69
CA THR A 3 -13.81 -16.96 14.35
C THR A 3 -14.67 -15.81 13.85
N ASN A 4 -14.37 -14.59 14.27
CA ASN A 4 -15.08 -13.40 13.82
C ASN A 4 -14.09 -12.41 13.21
N VAL A 5 -14.47 -11.85 12.07
CA VAL A 5 -13.75 -10.74 11.43
C VAL A 5 -14.66 -9.51 11.45
N SER A 6 -14.18 -8.45 12.06
CA SER A 6 -14.86 -7.16 12.16
C SER A 6 -14.02 -6.09 11.47
N ILE A 7 -14.49 -5.59 10.33
CA ILE A 7 -13.88 -4.47 9.63
C ILE A 7 -14.33 -3.18 10.34
N LEU A 8 -13.46 -2.64 11.19
CA LEU A 8 -13.74 -1.46 12.01
C LEU A 8 -13.69 -0.18 11.17
N SER A 9 -12.85 -0.18 10.14
CA SER A 9 -12.71 0.89 9.15
C SER A 9 -12.21 0.30 7.81
N GLY A 10 -12.45 1.02 6.70
CA GLY A 10 -12.05 0.62 5.36
C GLY A 10 -13.09 -0.17 4.57
N PHE A 11 -14.29 -0.43 5.11
CA PHE A 11 -15.40 -1.05 4.38
C PHE A 11 -16.27 -0.02 3.67
N ASN A 12 -16.57 -0.23 2.37
CA ASN A 12 -17.47 0.60 1.56
C ASN A 12 -17.11 2.11 1.52
N ARG A 13 -15.81 2.41 1.65
CA ARG A 13 -15.21 3.75 1.51
C ARG A 13 -13.69 3.65 1.48
N LYS A 14 -13.01 4.62 0.88
CA LYS A 14 -11.57 4.85 1.12
C LYS A 14 -11.42 5.51 2.49
N ALA A 15 -10.81 4.79 3.42
CA ALA A 15 -10.62 5.20 4.82
C ALA A 15 -9.47 4.39 5.43
N ALA A 16 -9.05 4.78 6.65
CA ALA A 16 -8.07 4.06 7.46
C ALA A 16 -8.33 2.53 7.48
N ALA A 17 -7.27 1.74 7.39
CA ALA A 17 -7.31 0.30 7.59
C ALA A 17 -7.38 -0.06 9.07
N ALA A 18 -8.40 -0.82 9.47
CA ALA A 18 -8.49 -1.42 10.80
C ALA A 18 -9.42 -2.62 10.78
N ILE A 19 -8.86 -3.82 10.91
CA ILE A 19 -9.62 -5.07 10.88
C ILE A 19 -9.30 -5.89 12.12
N LEU A 20 -10.33 -6.19 12.93
CA LEU A 20 -10.20 -7.03 14.10
C LEU A 20 -10.55 -8.48 13.77
N VAL A 21 -9.64 -9.40 14.06
CA VAL A 21 -9.85 -10.85 14.01
C VAL A 21 -9.92 -11.38 15.44
N SER A 22 -11.07 -11.91 15.83
CA SER A 22 -11.27 -12.60 17.12
C SER A 22 -11.39 -14.10 16.88
N THR A 23 -10.45 -14.88 17.38
CA THR A 23 -10.33 -16.32 17.12
C THR A 23 -9.85 -17.07 18.37
N TYR A 24 -9.39 -18.30 18.20
CA TYR A 24 -8.84 -19.13 19.26
C TYR A 24 -7.51 -19.75 18.82
N ASP A 25 -6.56 -19.85 19.75
CA ASP A 25 -5.30 -20.56 19.50
C ASP A 25 -5.48 -22.09 19.54
N HIS A 26 -4.38 -22.81 19.34
CA HIS A 26 -4.35 -24.28 19.38
C HIS A 26 -4.68 -24.87 20.76
N ASN A 27 -4.63 -24.08 21.84
CA ASN A 27 -5.03 -24.46 23.19
C ASN A 27 -6.44 -23.96 23.56
N HIS A 28 -7.21 -23.52 22.57
CA HIS A 28 -8.57 -22.98 22.74
C HIS A 28 -8.65 -21.72 23.63
N GLN A 29 -7.56 -20.96 23.74
CA GLN A 29 -7.57 -19.64 24.36
C GLN A 29 -8.05 -18.59 23.37
N PRO A 30 -8.88 -17.61 23.79
CA PRO A 30 -9.32 -16.54 22.90
C PRO A 30 -8.13 -15.67 22.48
N VAL A 31 -8.09 -15.30 21.21
CA VAL A 31 -7.05 -14.45 20.62
C VAL A 31 -7.69 -13.32 19.82
N ARG A 32 -7.16 -12.10 19.96
CA ARG A 32 -7.62 -10.88 19.30
C ARG A 32 -6.44 -10.21 18.59
N LEU A 33 -6.44 -10.31 17.27
CA LEU A 33 -5.44 -9.70 16.41
C LEU A 33 -6.05 -8.50 15.68
N LEU A 34 -5.34 -7.37 15.65
CA LEU A 34 -5.68 -6.24 14.80
C LEU A 34 -4.78 -6.26 13.56
N LEU A 35 -5.37 -6.24 12.37
CA LEU A 35 -4.67 -6.08 11.10
C LEU A 35 -4.75 -4.61 10.70
N ASP A 36 -3.57 -3.97 10.64
CA ASP A 36 -3.36 -2.54 10.49
C ASP A 36 -4.05 -1.65 11.53
N ALA A 37 -3.50 -0.46 11.70
CA ALA A 37 -4.02 0.57 12.58
C ALA A 37 -3.87 1.94 11.91
N GLY A 38 -4.72 2.17 10.91
CA GLY A 38 -4.70 3.32 10.04
C GLY A 38 -5.10 4.66 10.65
N GLY A 39 -4.55 5.73 10.09
CA GLY A 39 -4.95 7.11 10.38
C GLY A 39 -5.82 7.74 9.29
N ASN A 40 -6.27 8.97 9.53
CA ASN A 40 -7.14 9.68 8.61
C ASN A 40 -6.39 10.14 7.34
N LEU A 41 -6.97 9.88 6.16
CA LEU A 41 -6.40 10.23 4.86
C LEU A 41 -6.45 11.74 4.52
N GLU A 42 -7.33 12.49 5.18
CA GLU A 42 -7.51 13.93 4.97
C GLU A 42 -6.76 14.76 6.03
N GLY A 43 -5.86 14.13 6.80
CA GLY A 43 -4.99 14.81 7.77
C GLY A 43 -5.69 15.25 9.07
N PHE A 44 -6.90 14.77 9.34
CA PHE A 44 -7.59 15.04 10.61
C PHE A 44 -7.06 14.15 11.75
N ASP A 45 -7.09 14.67 12.99
CA ASP A 45 -6.68 13.89 14.18
C ASP A 45 -7.58 12.68 14.44
N ASP A 46 -8.87 12.78 14.13
CA ASP A 46 -9.83 11.68 14.28
C ASP A 46 -9.72 10.71 13.09
N LYS A 47 -9.21 9.51 13.37
CA LYS A 47 -9.11 8.40 12.42
C LYS A 47 -10.44 7.71 12.09
N GLY A 48 -11.53 8.04 12.80
CA GLY A 48 -12.88 7.53 12.49
C GLY A 48 -13.18 6.12 13.01
N TRP A 49 -12.28 5.52 13.80
CA TRP A 49 -12.45 4.21 14.44
C TRP A 49 -11.72 4.16 15.80
N LYS A 50 -12.06 3.18 16.63
CA LYS A 50 -11.51 3.02 17.99
C LYS A 50 -10.64 1.77 18.09
N ILE A 51 -9.50 1.91 18.78
CA ILE A 51 -8.65 0.77 19.12
C ILE A 51 -9.44 -0.18 20.02
N PRO A 52 -9.59 -1.46 19.65
CA PRO A 52 -10.24 -2.45 20.50
C PRO A 52 -9.47 -2.67 21.80
N THR A 53 -10.17 -3.03 22.87
CA THR A 53 -9.52 -3.51 24.10
C THR A 53 -9.04 -4.94 23.93
N ASP A 54 -8.12 -5.34 24.82
CA ASP A 54 -7.67 -6.72 24.99
C ASP A 54 -7.09 -7.32 23.71
N LEU A 55 -6.24 -6.54 23.01
CA LEU A 55 -5.50 -7.02 21.84
C LEU A 55 -4.30 -7.84 22.28
N ASP A 56 -4.13 -9.01 21.66
CA ASP A 56 -2.93 -9.84 21.86
C ASP A 56 -1.78 -9.39 20.96
N ALA A 57 -2.08 -8.84 19.78
CA ALA A 57 -1.09 -8.24 18.88
C ALA A 57 -1.74 -7.35 17.81
N VAL A 58 -0.93 -6.48 17.21
CA VAL A 58 -1.22 -5.76 15.97
C VAL A 58 -0.26 -6.25 14.89
N LEU A 59 -0.75 -6.56 13.69
CA LEU A 59 0.05 -6.92 12.52
C LEU A 59 -0.05 -5.81 11.48
N ILE A 60 1.09 -5.29 11.02
CA ILE A 60 1.15 -4.19 10.06
C ILE A 60 1.54 -4.70 8.68
N SER A 61 0.76 -4.31 7.66
CA SER A 61 1.02 -4.67 6.27
C SER A 61 2.13 -3.82 5.65
N HIS A 62 2.07 -2.49 5.79
CA HIS A 62 3.04 -1.55 5.23
C HIS A 62 3.00 -0.18 5.94
N ASP A 63 3.83 0.76 5.50
CA ASP A 63 4.20 2.00 6.19
C ASP A 63 3.32 3.22 5.89
N HIS A 64 2.32 3.12 5.03
CA HIS A 64 1.48 4.28 4.70
C HIS A 64 0.59 4.73 5.87
N HIS A 65 0.32 6.03 5.92
CA HIS A 65 -0.41 6.65 7.02
C HIS A 65 -1.79 6.00 7.26
N ASP A 66 -2.52 5.65 6.21
CA ASP A 66 -3.82 4.98 6.32
C ASP A 66 -3.73 3.54 6.81
N HIS A 67 -2.53 3.01 7.08
CA HIS A 67 -2.28 1.70 7.67
C HIS A 67 -1.57 1.76 9.04
N ILE A 68 -0.79 2.82 9.32
CA ILE A 68 -0.03 2.94 10.59
C ILE A 68 -0.42 4.15 11.47
N GLY A 69 -1.14 5.13 10.94
CA GLY A 69 -1.33 6.43 11.60
C GLY A 69 -2.15 6.40 12.89
N GLY A 70 -2.88 5.32 13.16
CA GLY A 70 -3.60 5.07 14.40
C GLY A 70 -2.74 4.48 15.52
N LEU A 71 -1.51 4.04 15.23
CA LEU A 71 -0.60 3.44 16.22
C LEU A 71 -0.14 4.42 17.29
N LYS A 72 -0.22 5.73 17.04
CA LYS A 72 0.07 6.77 18.05
C LYS A 72 -0.79 6.62 19.31
N ASP A 73 -1.99 6.04 19.17
CA ASP A 73 -2.95 5.84 20.26
C ASP A 73 -2.85 4.44 20.89
N LEU A 74 -1.98 3.56 20.37
CA LEU A 74 -1.88 2.17 20.83
C LEU A 74 -1.09 2.09 22.16
N PRO A 75 -1.57 1.33 23.16
CA PRO A 75 -0.84 1.12 24.40
C PRO A 75 0.49 0.41 24.17
N GLN A 76 1.54 0.84 24.88
CA GLN A 76 2.88 0.25 24.81
C GLN A 76 2.91 -1.26 25.11
N SER A 77 1.96 -1.78 25.89
CA SER A 77 1.88 -3.19 26.26
C SER A 77 1.43 -4.11 25.13
N VAL A 78 0.85 -3.58 24.05
CA VAL A 78 0.38 -4.40 22.92
C VAL A 78 1.54 -4.57 21.93
N PRO A 79 1.99 -5.80 21.64
CA PRO A 79 3.06 -6.02 20.68
C PRO A 79 2.60 -5.70 19.26
N VAL A 80 3.47 -5.02 18.50
CA VAL A 80 3.24 -4.63 17.12
C VAL A 80 4.24 -5.35 16.22
N PHE A 81 3.73 -6.14 15.29
CA PHE A 81 4.54 -6.89 14.34
C PHE A 81 4.54 -6.19 12.99
N ALA A 82 5.74 -5.86 12.51
CA ALA A 82 5.97 -5.27 11.20
C ALA A 82 7.32 -5.73 10.65
N THR A 83 7.51 -5.66 9.33
CA THR A 83 8.82 -5.89 8.72
C THR A 83 9.83 -4.85 9.19
N GLU A 84 11.13 -5.17 9.12
CA GLU A 84 12.19 -4.27 9.59
C GLU A 84 12.16 -2.91 8.86
N GLN A 85 11.82 -2.92 7.56
CA GLN A 85 11.69 -1.72 6.73
C GLN A 85 10.55 -0.83 7.24
N VAL A 86 9.40 -1.42 7.58
CA VAL A 86 8.23 -0.69 8.07
C VAL A 86 8.44 -0.17 9.49
N GLN A 87 9.18 -0.90 10.35
CA GLN A 87 9.44 -0.48 11.74
C GLN A 87 10.11 0.90 11.86
N ALA A 88 10.88 1.33 10.86
CA ALA A 88 11.51 2.65 10.83
C ALA A 88 10.50 3.82 10.88
N TYR A 89 9.26 3.58 10.44
CA TYR A 89 8.18 4.57 10.38
C TYR A 89 7.23 4.50 11.60
N LEU A 90 7.41 3.51 12.48
CA LEU A 90 6.49 3.29 13.60
C LEU A 90 6.87 4.12 14.84
N PRO A 91 5.88 4.48 15.68
CA PRO A 91 6.15 5.18 16.94
C PRO A 91 7.11 4.41 17.87
N LYS A 92 8.13 5.13 18.37
CA LYS A 92 9.23 4.54 19.18
C LYS A 92 8.80 3.96 20.53
N HIS A 93 7.60 4.29 21.02
CA HIS A 93 7.11 3.82 22.32
C HIS A 93 6.53 2.40 22.27
N LEU A 94 6.35 1.81 21.09
CA LEU A 94 5.69 0.52 20.89
C LEU A 94 6.64 -0.66 21.16
N ASP A 95 6.09 -1.80 21.60
CA ASP A 95 6.78 -3.09 21.62
C ASP A 95 6.85 -3.66 20.19
N LEU A 96 7.87 -3.23 19.43
CA LEU A 96 8.07 -3.64 18.04
C LEU A 96 8.68 -5.04 17.95
N ARG A 97 8.08 -5.90 17.12
CA ARG A 97 8.53 -7.25 16.84
C ARG A 97 8.63 -7.47 15.33
N VAL A 98 9.62 -8.24 14.91
CA VAL A 98 9.83 -8.50 13.49
C VAL A 98 8.76 -9.45 12.96
N LEU A 99 7.99 -8.97 11.98
CA LEU A 99 7.23 -9.80 11.05
C LEU A 99 8.16 -10.14 9.88
N PRO A 100 8.33 -11.42 9.50
CA PRO A 100 9.15 -11.75 8.34
C PRO A 100 8.53 -11.12 7.08
N HIS A 101 9.35 -10.62 6.14
CA HIS A 101 8.82 -10.19 4.85
C HIS A 101 8.21 -11.35 4.07
N SER A 102 8.92 -12.48 4.06
CA SER A 102 8.50 -13.75 3.46
C SER A 102 8.72 -14.87 4.46
N GLY A 103 7.69 -15.69 4.70
CA GLY A 103 7.80 -16.87 5.55
C GLY A 103 6.70 -16.97 6.60
N GLN A 104 7.01 -17.61 7.72
CA GLN A 104 6.03 -17.92 8.77
C GLN A 104 6.54 -17.55 10.17
N ILE A 105 5.61 -17.11 11.02
CA ILE A 105 5.84 -16.84 12.44
C ILE A 105 4.59 -17.23 13.24
N CYS A 106 4.77 -17.50 14.54
CA CYS A 106 3.65 -17.69 15.46
C CYS A 106 3.40 -16.40 16.24
N VAL A 107 2.19 -15.83 16.14
CA VAL A 107 1.76 -14.63 16.87
C VAL A 107 0.56 -15.00 17.73
N ALA A 108 0.69 -14.84 19.06
CA ALA A 108 -0.36 -15.19 20.02
C ALA A 108 -0.95 -16.60 19.81
N GLY A 109 -0.10 -17.59 19.46
CA GLY A 109 -0.53 -18.97 19.21
C GLY A 109 -1.13 -19.23 17.82
N ILE A 110 -1.21 -18.21 16.95
CA ILE A 110 -1.70 -18.30 15.57
C ILE A 110 -0.51 -18.34 14.60
N THR A 111 -0.54 -19.28 13.64
CA THR A 111 0.44 -19.27 12.54
C THR A 111 0.08 -18.16 11.56
N VAL A 112 1.00 -17.22 11.39
CA VAL A 112 0.95 -16.11 10.43
C VAL A 112 1.94 -16.39 9.31
N THR A 113 1.47 -16.35 8.06
CA THR A 113 2.32 -16.42 6.86
C THR A 113 2.30 -15.06 6.17
N THR A 114 3.44 -14.62 5.65
CA THR A 114 3.58 -13.37 4.91
C THR A 114 4.35 -13.58 3.61
N GLY A 115 4.15 -12.66 2.68
CA GLY A 115 4.94 -12.50 1.48
C GLY A 115 4.81 -11.07 0.95
N GLY A 116 5.72 -10.66 0.06
CA GLY A 116 5.71 -9.33 -0.53
C GLY A 116 4.38 -8.98 -1.18
N ALA A 117 3.90 -7.75 -0.93
CA ALA A 117 2.67 -7.21 -1.50
C ALA A 117 2.88 -6.42 -2.80
N GLY A 118 4.13 -6.23 -3.24
CA GLY A 118 4.47 -5.45 -4.43
C GLY A 118 4.15 -3.95 -4.37
N HIS A 119 3.64 -3.44 -3.24
CA HIS A 119 3.13 -2.07 -3.12
C HIS A 119 4.18 -1.06 -2.65
N SER A 120 4.95 -1.41 -1.61
CA SER A 120 5.98 -0.54 -1.02
C SER A 120 7.15 -1.37 -0.48
N TYR A 121 8.25 -0.69 -0.12
CA TYR A 121 9.45 -1.36 0.39
C TYR A 121 9.21 -2.03 1.74
N GLY A 122 9.26 -3.37 1.74
CA GLY A 122 8.98 -4.18 2.93
C GLY A 122 7.49 -4.37 3.23
N GLY A 123 6.59 -3.94 2.35
CA GLY A 123 5.15 -4.16 2.47
C GLY A 123 4.76 -5.63 2.20
N VAL A 124 3.87 -6.18 3.02
CA VAL A 124 3.47 -7.59 2.97
C VAL A 124 1.95 -7.77 2.96
N TRP A 125 1.51 -8.86 2.32
CA TRP A 125 0.22 -9.45 2.64
C TRP A 125 0.33 -10.37 3.86
N ILE A 126 -0.78 -10.62 4.53
CA ILE A 126 -0.86 -11.40 5.77
C ILE A 126 -1.88 -12.54 5.60
N HIS A 127 -1.48 -13.76 5.92
CA HIS A 127 -2.35 -14.93 5.98
C HIS A 127 -2.37 -15.52 7.39
N LEU A 128 -3.57 -15.71 7.94
CA LEU A 128 -3.79 -16.33 9.23
C LEU A 128 -4.29 -17.76 9.04
N LYS A 129 -3.58 -18.73 9.62
CA LYS A 129 -3.98 -20.15 9.57
C LYS A 129 -5.07 -20.48 10.59
N VAL A 130 -6.24 -19.85 10.43
CA VAL A 130 -7.47 -20.09 11.22
C VAL A 130 -8.67 -20.10 10.27
N ALA A 131 -9.75 -20.78 10.66
CA ALA A 131 -11.01 -20.79 9.89
C ALA A 131 -10.83 -21.07 8.39
N ASP A 132 -10.08 -22.12 8.04
CA ASP A 132 -9.72 -22.50 6.66
C ASP A 132 -8.91 -21.43 5.87
N GLY A 133 -8.29 -20.48 6.59
CA GLY A 133 -7.43 -19.44 6.05
C GLY A 133 -8.15 -18.10 5.91
N ILE A 134 -7.59 -17.08 6.55
CA ILE A 134 -7.99 -15.67 6.37
C ILE A 134 -6.81 -14.93 5.73
N PHE A 135 -7.02 -14.40 4.53
CA PHE A 135 -6.04 -13.60 3.81
C PHE A 135 -6.39 -12.11 3.89
N TYR A 136 -5.42 -11.27 4.22
CA TYR A 136 -5.51 -9.82 4.17
C TYR A 136 -4.38 -9.28 3.29
N SER A 137 -4.73 -8.54 2.24
CA SER A 137 -3.73 -8.09 1.27
C SER A 137 -2.87 -6.92 1.75
N GLY A 138 -3.29 -6.16 2.78
CA GLY A 138 -2.85 -4.77 2.89
C GLY A 138 -3.27 -3.99 1.64
N ASP A 139 -2.47 -3.03 1.21
CA ASP A 139 -2.47 -2.56 -0.18
C ASP A 139 -1.50 -3.40 -1.00
N PHE A 140 -1.85 -3.77 -2.24
CA PHE A 140 -1.00 -4.63 -3.06
C PHE A 140 -0.93 -4.21 -4.53
N CYS A 141 0.19 -4.50 -5.17
CA CYS A 141 0.38 -4.30 -6.61
C CYS A 141 1.00 -5.55 -7.23
N ALA A 142 0.29 -6.15 -8.18
CA ALA A 142 0.80 -7.30 -8.94
C ALA A 142 1.69 -6.89 -10.13
N GLU A 143 1.75 -5.60 -10.47
CA GLU A 143 2.45 -5.07 -11.64
C GLU A 143 3.77 -4.38 -11.32
N SER A 144 4.12 -4.27 -10.03
CA SER A 144 5.38 -3.69 -9.61
C SER A 144 6.55 -4.49 -10.16
N GLU A 145 7.49 -3.79 -10.78
CA GLU A 145 8.71 -4.37 -11.29
C GLU A 145 9.84 -4.30 -10.25
N LEU A 146 9.71 -3.44 -9.23
CA LEU A 146 10.72 -3.26 -8.18
C LEU A 146 10.42 -4.13 -6.95
N PHE A 147 9.23 -4.02 -6.38
CA PHE A 147 8.81 -4.80 -5.21
C PHE A 147 8.08 -6.07 -5.65
N PRO A 148 8.44 -7.26 -5.14
CA PRO A 148 7.80 -8.50 -5.54
C PRO A 148 6.41 -8.65 -4.92
N PHE A 149 5.47 -9.18 -5.70
CA PHE A 149 4.24 -9.77 -5.19
C PHE A 149 4.43 -11.29 -5.08
N GLU A 150 4.50 -11.81 -3.85
CA GLU A 150 4.66 -13.24 -3.61
C GLU A 150 3.30 -13.95 -3.63
N GLN A 151 3.24 -15.15 -4.21
CA GLN A 151 1.99 -15.91 -4.28
C GLN A 151 1.55 -16.38 -2.89
N PRO A 152 0.33 -16.03 -2.43
CA PRO A 152 -0.15 -16.49 -1.13
C PRO A 152 -0.66 -17.93 -1.15
N PRO A 153 -0.72 -18.61 0.02
CA PRO A 153 -1.40 -19.89 0.14
C PRO A 153 -2.93 -19.73 0.02
N PRO A 154 -3.68 -20.81 -0.27
CA PRO A 154 -5.14 -20.77 -0.29
C PRO A 154 -5.74 -20.22 1.01
N ALA A 155 -6.85 -19.49 0.88
CA ALA A 155 -7.59 -18.93 1.99
C ALA A 155 -9.07 -18.88 1.66
N LYS A 156 -9.91 -19.47 2.51
CA LYS A 156 -11.37 -19.47 2.33
C LYS A 156 -11.96 -18.05 2.36
N THR A 157 -11.41 -17.18 3.21
CA THR A 157 -11.83 -15.79 3.36
C THR A 157 -10.72 -14.83 2.94
N ALA A 158 -11.02 -13.90 2.04
CA ALA A 158 -10.11 -12.88 1.57
C ALA A 158 -10.63 -11.47 1.89
N LEU A 159 -9.73 -10.61 2.36
CA LEU A 159 -9.93 -9.19 2.61
C LEU A 159 -8.97 -8.43 1.68
N LEU A 160 -9.49 -7.92 0.58
CA LEU A 160 -8.66 -7.45 -0.55
C LEU A 160 -8.70 -5.94 -0.71
N ASP A 161 -7.55 -5.33 -0.94
CA ASP A 161 -7.42 -3.96 -1.44
C ASP A 161 -8.20 -3.84 -2.73
N ALA A 162 -9.15 -2.93 -2.75
CA ALA A 162 -9.93 -2.61 -3.91
C ALA A 162 -9.94 -1.09 -4.14
N SER A 163 -8.87 -0.39 -3.74
CA SER A 163 -8.72 1.07 -3.81
C SER A 163 -9.00 1.66 -5.21
N TYR A 164 -8.82 0.87 -6.28
CA TYR A 164 -9.13 1.24 -7.65
C TYR A 164 -10.55 0.90 -8.12
N GLY A 165 -11.38 0.31 -7.27
CA GLY A 165 -12.71 -0.15 -7.63
C GLY A 165 -12.64 -1.23 -8.71
N LEU A 166 -13.48 -1.08 -9.74
CA LEU A 166 -13.49 -1.93 -10.93
C LEU A 166 -12.65 -1.36 -12.10
N TYR A 167 -11.64 -0.54 -11.81
CA TYR A 167 -10.71 -0.04 -12.83
C TYR A 167 -9.85 -1.17 -13.41
N ASP A 168 -9.73 -1.22 -14.73
CA ASP A 168 -9.04 -2.31 -15.43
C ASP A 168 -8.17 -1.82 -16.60
N ARG A 169 -7.20 -0.95 -16.31
CA ARG A 169 -6.09 -0.66 -17.24
C ARG A 169 -4.76 -1.07 -16.59
N PHE A 170 -3.91 -1.73 -17.37
CA PHE A 170 -2.62 -2.22 -16.91
C PHE A 170 -1.54 -1.12 -16.90
N GLN A 171 -0.50 -1.40 -16.13
CA GLN A 171 0.63 -0.51 -15.90
C GLN A 171 1.38 -0.18 -17.19
N THR A 172 1.40 -1.08 -18.17
CA THR A 172 1.99 -0.81 -19.50
C THR A 172 1.32 0.38 -20.19
N GLN A 173 -0.01 0.52 -20.08
CA GLN A 173 -0.70 1.67 -20.65
C GLN A 173 -0.48 2.94 -19.80
N ALA A 174 -0.50 2.81 -18.47
CA ALA A 174 -0.19 3.91 -17.56
C ALA A 174 1.21 4.52 -17.81
N LYS A 175 2.23 3.67 -17.98
CA LYS A 175 3.60 4.07 -18.32
C LYS A 175 3.67 4.86 -19.63
N GLN A 176 2.92 4.46 -20.66
CA GLN A 176 2.84 5.21 -21.91
C GLN A 176 2.17 6.57 -21.73
N ASP A 177 1.11 6.64 -20.93
CA ASP A 177 0.44 7.91 -20.62
C ASP A 177 1.38 8.87 -19.87
N ILE A 178 2.27 8.36 -18.99
CA ILE A 178 3.27 9.17 -18.30
C ILE A 178 4.24 9.81 -19.31
N LEU A 179 4.80 9.01 -20.23
CA LEU A 179 5.70 9.53 -21.26
C LEU A 179 5.03 10.62 -22.11
N ASN A 180 3.74 10.46 -22.42
CA ASN A 180 2.98 11.44 -23.20
C ASN A 180 2.70 12.73 -22.42
N ALA A 181 2.67 12.68 -21.09
CA ALA A 181 2.43 13.83 -20.23
C ALA A 181 3.70 14.63 -19.90
N LEU A 182 4.90 14.10 -20.18
CA LEU A 182 6.15 14.80 -19.93
C LEU A 182 6.28 16.05 -20.81
N SER A 183 6.63 17.17 -20.19
CA SER A 183 6.98 18.41 -20.87
C SER A 183 8.48 18.46 -21.15
N ASN A 184 8.85 18.94 -22.35
CA ASN A 184 10.24 19.28 -22.68
C ASN A 184 10.61 20.72 -22.28
N ASP A 185 9.63 21.57 -22.01
CA ASP A 185 9.84 23.00 -21.76
C ASP A 185 9.90 23.34 -20.27
N LYS A 186 9.29 22.50 -19.42
CA LYS A 186 9.23 22.68 -17.97
C LYS A 186 9.70 21.42 -17.23
N PRO A 187 10.35 21.56 -16.06
CA PRO A 187 10.54 20.46 -15.13
C PRO A 187 9.23 19.74 -14.80
N ASN A 188 9.25 18.41 -14.80
CA ASN A 188 8.10 17.56 -14.53
C ASN A 188 8.07 17.20 -13.05
N LEU A 189 7.14 17.78 -12.28
CA LEU A 189 7.00 17.55 -10.86
C LEU A 189 5.95 16.47 -10.58
N MET A 190 6.34 15.43 -9.88
CA MET A 190 5.49 14.30 -9.49
C MET A 190 5.55 14.10 -7.97
N PRO A 191 4.52 14.55 -7.22
CA PRO A 191 4.32 14.14 -5.84
C PRO A 191 3.99 12.65 -5.80
N VAL A 192 4.75 11.87 -5.02
CA VAL A 192 4.69 10.41 -4.97
C VAL A 192 4.93 9.87 -3.55
N PRO A 193 4.46 8.66 -3.20
CA PRO A 193 4.83 8.01 -1.95
C PRO A 193 6.34 7.79 -1.80
N GLN A 194 6.88 8.05 -0.60
CA GLN A 194 8.31 7.99 -0.28
C GLN A 194 8.95 6.60 -0.42
N SER A 195 8.31 5.57 0.14
CA SER A 195 8.91 4.24 0.36
C SER A 195 8.69 3.26 -0.78
N GLY A 196 7.99 3.65 -1.85
CA GLY A 196 7.62 2.75 -2.93
C GLY A 196 7.84 3.35 -4.32
N ARG A 197 6.83 4.09 -4.77
CA ARG A 197 6.67 4.52 -6.17
C ARG A 197 7.82 5.37 -6.69
N ALA A 198 8.39 6.24 -5.87
CA ALA A 198 9.41 7.19 -6.31
C ALA A 198 10.61 6.48 -6.94
N LEU A 199 11.22 5.53 -6.22
CA LEU A 199 12.38 4.79 -6.71
C LEU A 199 12.03 3.93 -7.92
N GLU A 200 10.88 3.25 -7.91
CA GLU A 200 10.43 2.44 -9.05
C GLU A 200 10.30 3.28 -10.33
N MET A 201 9.67 4.45 -10.24
CA MET A 201 9.55 5.37 -11.37
C MET A 201 10.92 5.87 -11.84
N ALA A 202 11.85 6.20 -10.94
CA ALA A 202 13.20 6.63 -11.29
C ALA A 202 13.98 5.55 -12.06
N LEU A 203 13.95 4.30 -11.57
CA LEU A 203 14.57 3.16 -12.28
C LEU A 203 13.89 2.92 -13.63
N TRP A 204 12.56 3.06 -13.71
CA TRP A 204 11.86 2.95 -14.98
C TRP A 204 12.28 4.06 -15.96
N PHE A 205 12.33 5.33 -15.55
CA PHE A 205 12.80 6.44 -16.41
C PHE A 205 14.22 6.21 -16.90
N ASP A 206 15.10 5.71 -16.05
CA ASP A 206 16.46 5.35 -16.44
C ASP A 206 16.46 4.28 -17.55
N SER A 207 15.59 3.26 -17.45
CA SER A 207 15.40 2.25 -18.50
C SER A 207 14.83 2.81 -19.81
N GLN A 208 14.23 3.99 -19.79
CA GLN A 208 13.75 4.72 -20.96
C GLN A 208 14.81 5.70 -21.52
N ASN A 209 16.05 5.66 -21.02
CA ASN A 209 17.11 6.64 -21.32
C ASN A 209 16.78 8.08 -20.89
N LEU A 210 15.87 8.26 -19.93
CA LEU A 210 15.51 9.56 -19.38
C LEU A 210 16.31 9.81 -18.10
N TYR A 211 17.55 10.24 -18.24
CA TYR A 211 18.48 10.41 -17.11
C TYR A 211 18.29 11.72 -16.33
N GLY A 212 17.28 12.53 -16.64
CA GLY A 212 17.07 13.84 -16.02
C GLY A 212 16.30 13.84 -14.70
N TRP A 213 16.19 12.70 -14.01
CA TRP A 213 15.41 12.56 -12.78
C TRP A 213 16.21 12.81 -11.50
N VAL A 214 15.51 13.27 -10.46
CA VAL A 214 15.97 13.35 -9.05
C VAL A 214 14.87 12.81 -8.12
N LEU A 215 15.29 12.31 -6.96
CA LEU A 215 14.42 11.83 -5.88
C LEU A 215 14.50 12.78 -4.69
N GLY A 216 13.35 13.13 -4.09
CA GLY A 216 13.29 13.83 -2.81
C GLY A 216 14.12 13.13 -1.75
N SER A 217 14.69 13.89 -0.83
CA SER A 217 15.58 13.34 0.23
C SER A 217 14.87 12.41 1.21
N ASP A 218 13.54 12.45 1.25
CA ASP A 218 12.67 11.60 2.05
C ASP A 218 12.20 10.34 1.31
N CYS A 219 12.50 10.21 0.00
CA CYS A 219 12.23 9.02 -0.79
C CYS A 219 13.34 7.97 -0.63
N LEU A 220 12.98 6.71 -0.83
CA LEU A 220 13.93 5.60 -0.95
C LEU A 220 14.92 5.87 -2.09
N GLN A 221 16.22 5.83 -1.79
CA GLN A 221 17.30 6.07 -2.74
C GLN A 221 17.82 4.76 -3.35
N PRO A 222 18.49 4.81 -4.52
CA PRO A 222 19.17 3.64 -5.09
C PRO A 222 20.10 2.94 -4.09
N SER A 223 20.82 3.70 -3.27
CA SER A 223 21.70 3.17 -2.21
C SER A 223 21.00 2.28 -1.20
N ASP A 224 19.75 2.59 -0.86
CA ASP A 224 19.02 1.96 0.24
C ASP A 224 18.64 0.51 -0.06
N ILE A 225 18.63 0.14 -1.35
CA ILE A 225 18.27 -1.21 -1.81
C ILE A 225 19.46 -2.02 -2.34
N LEU A 226 20.69 -1.49 -2.29
CA LEU A 226 21.87 -2.19 -2.84
C LEU A 226 22.16 -3.54 -2.17
N GLN A 227 21.82 -3.64 -0.89
CA GLN A 227 21.99 -4.84 -0.05
C GLN A 227 20.65 -5.53 0.26
N ALA A 228 19.54 -5.09 -0.35
CA ALA A 228 18.26 -5.74 -0.18
C ALA A 228 18.32 -7.18 -0.73
N SER A 229 17.65 -8.10 -0.04
CA SER A 229 17.50 -9.48 -0.51
C SER A 229 16.56 -9.55 -1.73
N ASP A 230 16.68 -10.63 -2.50
CA ASP A 230 15.80 -10.90 -3.65
C ASP A 230 14.32 -11.12 -3.24
N THR A 231 14.06 -11.31 -1.94
CA THR A 231 12.69 -11.36 -1.40
C THR A 231 12.09 -9.98 -1.19
N LEU A 232 12.91 -8.94 -0.96
CA LEU A 232 12.44 -7.56 -0.75
C LEU A 232 12.37 -6.77 -2.06
N ILE A 233 13.26 -7.08 -3.01
CA ILE A 233 13.38 -6.39 -4.30
C ILE A 233 13.58 -7.41 -5.41
N CYS A 234 12.88 -7.23 -6.53
CA CYS A 234 13.05 -8.03 -7.73
C CYS A 234 14.49 -7.94 -8.27
N SER A 235 15.18 -9.08 -8.38
CA SER A 235 16.61 -9.17 -8.72
C SER A 235 17.00 -8.39 -10.00
N ALA A 236 16.16 -8.42 -11.02
CA ALA A 236 16.37 -7.67 -12.27
C ALA A 236 16.50 -6.15 -12.03
N ARG A 237 15.69 -5.59 -11.13
CA ARG A 237 15.75 -4.17 -10.74
C ARG A 237 16.85 -3.89 -9.73
N SER A 238 17.19 -4.83 -8.84
CA SER A 238 18.36 -4.71 -7.95
C SER A 238 19.66 -4.52 -8.73
N HIS A 239 19.82 -5.21 -9.87
CA HIS A 239 20.97 -5.01 -10.75
C HIS A 239 21.00 -3.62 -11.36
N GLN A 240 19.84 -3.09 -11.79
CA GLN A 240 19.76 -1.74 -12.34
C GLN A 240 20.07 -0.69 -11.27
N ALA A 241 19.54 -0.86 -10.04
CA ALA A 241 19.82 0.03 -8.93
C ALA A 241 21.32 0.09 -8.60
N LYS A 242 22.06 -1.01 -8.74
CA LYS A 242 23.53 -1.04 -8.59
C LYS A 242 24.28 -0.23 -9.66
N MET A 243 23.66 0.03 -10.80
CA MET A 243 24.25 0.80 -11.90
C MET A 243 23.93 2.29 -11.83
N ILE A 244 23.05 2.68 -10.90
CA ILE A 244 22.56 4.05 -10.74
C ILE A 244 23.02 4.57 -9.38
N CYS A 245 23.70 5.71 -9.38
CA CYS A 245 24.06 6.39 -8.14
C CYS A 245 22.91 7.26 -7.63
N ASP A 246 22.90 7.50 -6.33
CA ASP A 246 22.12 8.57 -5.73
C ASP A 246 22.44 9.90 -6.40
N ARG A 247 21.47 10.80 -6.41
CA ARG A 247 21.56 12.08 -7.11
C ARG A 247 21.21 13.20 -6.16
N ASP A 248 21.99 14.26 -6.20
CA ASP A 248 21.66 15.47 -5.46
C ASP A 248 20.32 16.03 -5.96
N PHE A 249 19.46 16.36 -5.00
CA PHE A 249 18.17 16.95 -5.30
C PHE A 249 18.34 18.33 -5.94
N ARG A 250 17.62 18.58 -7.05
CA ARG A 250 17.67 19.84 -7.79
C ARG A 250 16.28 20.24 -8.27
N ASP A 251 15.86 21.44 -7.91
CA ASP A 251 14.56 22.03 -8.27
C ASP A 251 14.38 22.28 -9.78
N ASP A 252 15.46 22.20 -10.57
CA ASP A 252 15.50 22.41 -12.02
C ASP A 252 15.74 21.12 -12.82
N ALA A 253 15.78 19.96 -12.15
CA ALA A 253 15.87 18.67 -12.83
C ALA A 253 14.66 18.45 -13.75
N HIS A 254 14.87 17.73 -14.86
CA HIS A 254 13.81 17.52 -15.85
C HIS A 254 12.64 16.70 -15.29
N ILE A 255 12.91 15.75 -14.40
CA ILE A 255 11.91 14.96 -13.67
C ILE A 255 12.22 15.06 -12.18
N ILE A 256 11.22 15.42 -11.38
CA ILE A 256 11.35 15.61 -9.94
C ILE A 256 10.30 14.72 -9.26
N LEU A 257 10.75 13.71 -8.54
CA LEU A 257 9.91 12.78 -7.78
C LEU A 257 10.05 13.09 -6.30
N CYS A 258 9.06 13.73 -5.70
CA CYS A 258 9.10 14.16 -4.29
C CYS A 258 8.18 13.30 -3.43
N GLY A 259 8.61 13.01 -2.21
CA GLY A 259 7.75 12.47 -1.16
C GLY A 259 6.60 13.41 -0.84
N ASP A 260 5.57 12.86 -0.18
CA ASP A 260 4.27 13.50 0.09
C ASP A 260 3.40 13.58 -1.17
N PRO A 261 2.71 12.49 -1.54
CA PRO A 261 1.83 12.44 -2.72
C PRO A 261 0.64 13.40 -2.60
N GLU A 262 0.26 13.77 -1.38
CA GLU A 262 -0.73 14.81 -1.14
C GLU A 262 -0.15 16.21 -1.35
N GLY A 263 1.16 16.42 -1.20
CA GLY A 263 1.82 17.67 -1.54
C GLY A 263 1.58 18.79 -0.53
N PHE A 264 1.43 18.47 0.76
CA PHE A 264 1.21 19.46 1.82
C PHE A 264 2.49 19.92 2.52
N SER A 265 3.57 19.16 2.38
CA SER A 265 4.80 19.28 3.16
C SER A 265 6.04 18.93 2.34
N GLY A 266 7.22 19.05 2.96
CA GLY A 266 8.50 18.71 2.32
C GLY A 266 8.76 19.45 1.01
N ASP A 267 9.51 18.80 0.11
CA ASP A 267 9.81 19.35 -1.20
C ASP A 267 8.58 19.39 -2.11
N ALA A 268 7.65 18.44 -2.03
CA ALA A 268 6.41 18.47 -2.82
C ALA A 268 5.59 19.74 -2.51
N GLY A 269 5.29 20.00 -1.24
CA GLY A 269 4.54 21.19 -0.83
C GLY A 269 5.25 22.50 -1.15
N ARG A 270 6.58 22.56 -0.99
CA ARG A 270 7.39 23.73 -1.35
C ARG A 270 7.34 24.03 -2.84
N LEU A 271 7.51 23.02 -3.70
CA LEU A 271 7.53 23.18 -5.15
C LEU A 271 6.12 23.44 -5.72
N LEU A 272 5.08 22.86 -5.12
CA LEU A 272 3.68 23.12 -5.49
C LEU A 272 3.21 24.54 -5.17
N GLN A 273 3.96 25.34 -4.40
CA GLN A 273 3.68 26.78 -4.27
C GLN A 273 4.04 27.58 -5.52
N GLN A 274 4.80 26.99 -6.46
CA GLN A 274 5.29 27.62 -7.68
C GLN A 274 4.85 26.82 -8.91
N THR A 275 3.59 26.36 -8.92
CA THR A 275 3.07 25.44 -9.95
C THR A 275 3.26 25.95 -11.38
N GLU A 276 3.32 27.26 -11.61
CA GLU A 276 3.56 27.86 -12.91
C GLU A 276 4.94 27.51 -13.51
N ARG A 277 5.92 27.18 -12.66
CA ARG A 277 7.28 26.77 -13.06
C ARG A 277 7.35 25.32 -13.51
N TYR A 278 6.39 24.50 -13.10
CA TYR A 278 6.43 23.04 -13.24
C TYR A 278 5.34 22.54 -14.19
N ASN A 279 5.60 21.40 -14.81
CA ASN A 279 4.57 20.53 -15.37
C ASN A 279 4.18 19.53 -14.28
N VAL A 280 3.11 19.81 -13.54
CA VAL A 280 2.70 18.98 -12.39
C VAL A 280 1.92 17.76 -12.89
N ILE A 281 2.38 16.56 -12.52
CA ILE A 281 1.75 15.29 -12.89
C ILE A 281 1.46 14.51 -11.61
N TYR A 282 0.18 14.42 -11.23
CA TYR A 282 -0.26 13.57 -10.13
C TYR A 282 -0.46 12.14 -10.62
N THR A 283 0.04 11.17 -9.85
CA THR A 283 0.06 9.75 -10.25
C THR A 283 -0.77 8.82 -9.36
N GLY A 284 -1.30 9.32 -8.24
CA GLY A 284 -2.01 8.54 -7.23
C GLY A 284 -3.35 9.12 -6.82
N HIS A 285 -3.67 9.04 -5.53
CA HIS A 285 -4.84 9.71 -4.98
C HIS A 285 -4.75 11.23 -5.25
N LEU A 286 -5.87 11.86 -5.60
CA LEU A 286 -5.93 13.29 -5.84
C LEU A 286 -6.58 13.98 -4.63
N PRO A 287 -5.82 14.67 -3.75
CA PRO A 287 -6.41 15.52 -2.73
C PRO A 287 -7.20 16.69 -3.37
N ALA A 288 -7.98 17.41 -2.57
CA ALA A 288 -8.91 18.42 -3.06
C ALA A 288 -8.27 19.49 -3.96
N HIS A 289 -7.07 20.00 -3.61
CA HIS A 289 -6.37 20.99 -4.44
C HIS A 289 -5.88 20.39 -5.76
N ALA A 290 -5.38 19.14 -5.75
CA ALA A 290 -4.94 18.44 -6.96
C ALA A 290 -6.11 18.20 -7.92
N ARG A 291 -7.28 17.79 -7.39
CA ARG A 291 -8.52 17.68 -8.19
C ARG A 291 -8.89 19.00 -8.86
N SER A 292 -8.77 20.12 -8.13
CA SER A 292 -9.03 21.45 -8.69
C SER A 292 -8.02 21.83 -9.77
N ALA A 293 -6.73 21.58 -9.53
CA ALA A 293 -5.67 21.88 -10.50
C ALA A 293 -5.84 21.11 -11.82
N VAL A 294 -6.20 19.82 -11.74
CA VAL A 294 -6.49 18.96 -12.89
C VAL A 294 -7.75 19.43 -13.62
N ALA A 295 -8.84 19.72 -12.90
CA ALA A 295 -10.07 20.23 -13.50
C ALA A 295 -9.88 21.57 -14.25
N ASN A 296 -8.94 22.40 -13.79
CA ASN A 296 -8.59 23.67 -14.39
C ASN A 296 -7.50 23.56 -15.48
N ASN A 297 -7.05 22.35 -15.84
CA ASN A 297 -5.97 22.09 -16.81
C ASN A 297 -4.63 22.76 -16.45
N THR A 298 -4.36 22.92 -15.15
CA THR A 298 -3.09 23.44 -14.63
C THR A 298 -2.15 22.34 -14.12
N ALA A 299 -2.64 21.10 -14.09
CA ALA A 299 -1.88 19.90 -13.78
C ALA A 299 -2.46 18.70 -14.55
N HIS A 300 -1.69 17.63 -14.65
CA HIS A 300 -2.11 16.36 -15.23
C HIS A 300 -2.45 15.35 -14.14
N PHE A 301 -3.39 14.47 -14.43
CA PHE A 301 -3.58 13.24 -13.68
C PHE A 301 -3.28 12.05 -14.60
N VAL A 302 -2.21 11.33 -14.28
CA VAL A 302 -1.81 10.12 -15.02
C VAL A 302 -1.45 9.06 -14.00
N ARG A 303 -2.34 8.09 -13.82
CA ARG A 303 -2.17 7.04 -12.82
C ARG A 303 -0.90 6.23 -13.07
N TRP A 304 -0.16 5.94 -12.01
CA TRP A 304 0.79 4.83 -11.91
C TRP A 304 0.17 3.78 -11.00
N ASN A 305 -0.07 2.59 -11.51
CA ASN A 305 -0.73 1.53 -10.75
C ASN A 305 0.14 1.12 -9.57
N VAL A 306 -0.43 1.23 -8.37
CA VAL A 306 0.12 0.66 -7.11
C VAL A 306 -0.93 -0.14 -6.34
N HIS A 307 -2.14 -0.26 -6.90
CA HIS A 307 -3.26 -1.03 -6.37
C HIS A 307 -3.73 -1.99 -7.47
N PRO A 308 -4.47 -3.07 -7.15
CA PRO A 308 -4.86 -4.02 -8.17
C PRO A 308 -5.88 -3.44 -9.15
N THR A 309 -5.85 -3.97 -10.36
CA THR A 309 -6.95 -3.82 -11.31
C THR A 309 -8.03 -4.87 -11.04
N THR A 310 -9.19 -4.75 -11.68
CA THR A 310 -10.22 -5.80 -11.64
C THR A 310 -9.66 -7.16 -12.08
N THR A 311 -8.83 -7.20 -13.11
CA THR A 311 -8.17 -8.43 -13.57
C THR A 311 -7.25 -9.01 -12.49
N HIS A 312 -6.44 -8.18 -11.81
CA HIS A 312 -5.58 -8.66 -10.72
C HIS A 312 -6.37 -9.18 -9.52
N LEU A 313 -7.48 -8.52 -9.17
CA LEU A 313 -8.40 -9.00 -8.13
C LEU A 313 -8.97 -10.38 -8.48
N ALA A 314 -9.45 -10.57 -9.71
CA ALA A 314 -10.00 -11.85 -10.16
C ALA A 314 -8.96 -12.98 -10.10
N LEU A 315 -7.72 -12.71 -10.56
CA LEU A 315 -6.62 -13.67 -10.49
C LEU A 315 -6.27 -14.04 -9.05
N LEU A 316 -6.22 -13.06 -8.14
CA LEU A 316 -5.91 -13.33 -6.74
C LEU A 316 -7.04 -14.13 -6.06
N ILE A 317 -8.30 -13.82 -6.34
CA ILE A 317 -9.46 -14.61 -5.86
C ILE A 317 -9.37 -16.07 -6.31
N GLU A 318 -9.02 -16.31 -7.57
CA GLU A 318 -8.84 -17.66 -8.12
C GLU A 318 -7.67 -18.39 -7.45
N GLN A 319 -6.51 -17.71 -7.30
CA GLN A 319 -5.32 -18.28 -6.66
C GLN A 319 -5.55 -18.63 -5.18
N LEU A 320 -6.27 -17.78 -4.45
CA LEU A 320 -6.65 -18.03 -3.07
C LEU A 320 -7.70 -19.15 -2.93
N GLN A 321 -8.43 -19.45 -4.00
CA GLN A 321 -9.58 -20.35 -3.99
C GLN A 321 -10.63 -19.91 -2.95
N CYS A 322 -10.79 -18.60 -2.75
CA CYS A 322 -11.62 -18.09 -1.68
C CYS A 322 -13.11 -18.24 -1.99
N GLU A 323 -13.89 -18.64 -0.99
CA GLU A 323 -15.35 -18.72 -1.05
C GLU A 323 -16.01 -17.39 -0.67
N GLN A 324 -15.28 -16.56 0.08
CA GLN A 324 -15.74 -15.29 0.62
C GLN A 324 -14.67 -14.23 0.39
N CYS A 325 -15.03 -13.13 -0.26
CA CYS A 325 -14.13 -12.01 -0.48
C CYS A 325 -14.83 -10.70 -0.09
N VAL A 326 -14.18 -9.89 0.74
CA VAL A 326 -14.62 -8.53 1.06
C VAL A 326 -13.66 -7.54 0.42
N PRO A 327 -14.10 -6.75 -0.56
CA PRO A 327 -13.30 -5.65 -1.09
C PRO A 327 -13.23 -4.51 -0.06
N LEU A 328 -12.04 -3.96 0.13
CA LEU A 328 -11.72 -2.91 1.08
C LEU A 328 -11.29 -1.63 0.36
N PHE A 329 -11.34 -0.51 1.07
CA PHE A 329 -10.78 0.79 0.70
C PHE A 329 -11.43 1.46 -0.52
N CYS A 330 -12.63 1.02 -0.92
CA CYS A 330 -13.43 1.70 -1.94
C CYS A 330 -14.94 1.67 -1.63
N PRO A 331 -15.73 2.57 -2.24
CA PRO A 331 -17.17 2.40 -2.31
C PRO A 331 -17.57 1.12 -3.06
N LEU A 332 -18.63 0.47 -2.58
CA LEU A 332 -19.29 -0.71 -3.12
C LEU A 332 -20.69 -0.35 -3.63
N ASP A 333 -20.80 0.79 -4.32
CA ASP A 333 -22.06 1.44 -4.70
C ASP A 333 -23.08 0.46 -5.33
N GLU A 334 -22.61 -0.48 -6.16
CA GLU A 334 -23.42 -1.58 -6.71
C GLU A 334 -22.72 -2.94 -6.60
N VAL A 335 -22.98 -3.67 -5.51
CA VAL A 335 -22.42 -5.01 -5.25
C VAL A 335 -22.70 -6.01 -6.39
N SER A 336 -23.78 -5.84 -7.14
CA SER A 336 -24.09 -6.65 -8.33
C SER A 336 -23.02 -6.54 -9.41
N LEU A 337 -22.46 -5.35 -9.65
CA LEU A 337 -21.38 -5.15 -10.63
C LEU A 337 -20.12 -5.88 -10.18
N TRP A 338 -19.79 -5.78 -8.89
CA TRP A 338 -18.66 -6.52 -8.31
C TRP A 338 -18.82 -8.03 -8.47
N ARG A 339 -20.02 -8.58 -8.20
CA ARG A 339 -20.29 -10.01 -8.37
C ARG A 339 -20.26 -10.45 -9.83
N GLN A 340 -20.68 -9.58 -10.74
CA GLN A 340 -20.58 -9.84 -12.18
C GLN A 340 -19.11 -9.89 -12.63
N SER A 341 -18.26 -9.01 -12.11
CA SER A 341 -16.85 -8.92 -12.49
C SER A 341 -15.95 -9.95 -11.79
N LEU A 342 -16.18 -10.24 -10.51
CA LEU A 342 -15.29 -11.02 -9.66
C LEU A 342 -15.91 -12.32 -9.11
N GLY A 343 -17.20 -12.55 -9.35
CA GLY A 343 -17.92 -13.76 -8.93
C GLY A 343 -18.76 -13.59 -7.66
N ASN A 344 -19.55 -14.62 -7.35
CA ASN A 344 -20.52 -14.58 -6.25
C ASN A 344 -19.89 -14.66 -4.84
N CYS A 345 -18.57 -14.88 -4.74
CA CYS A 345 -17.84 -14.84 -3.47
C CYS A 345 -17.79 -13.43 -2.85
N ILE A 346 -18.10 -12.38 -3.61
CA ILE A 346 -18.08 -11.01 -3.11
C ILE A 346 -19.18 -10.77 -2.06
N LEU A 347 -18.73 -10.37 -0.88
CA LEU A 347 -19.52 -10.00 0.27
C LEU A 347 -19.48 -8.49 0.50
N ALA A 348 -20.64 -7.93 0.83
CA ALA A 348 -20.80 -6.53 1.21
C ALA A 348 -21.25 -6.44 2.67
N THR A 349 -20.41 -6.95 3.58
CA THR A 349 -20.61 -6.88 5.03
C THR A 349 -19.31 -6.51 5.72
N PRO A 350 -19.35 -5.64 6.75
CA PRO A 350 -18.19 -5.37 7.60
C PRO A 350 -17.98 -6.45 8.68
N GLN A 351 -18.86 -7.45 8.77
CA GLN A 351 -18.83 -8.49 9.80
C GLN A 351 -18.93 -9.87 9.17
N LEU A 352 -18.02 -10.77 9.55
CA LEU A 352 -18.00 -12.17 9.13
C LEU A 352 -17.92 -13.07 10.34
N GLU A 353 -18.77 -14.11 10.35
CA GLU A 353 -18.74 -15.20 11.33
C GLU A 353 -18.29 -16.46 10.56
N LEU A 354 -17.14 -17.02 10.95
CA LEU A 354 -16.42 -18.08 10.25
C LEU A 354 -16.38 -19.40 11.04
#